data_AF-A0AAQ4NPU2-F1
#
_entry.id   AF-A0AAQ4NPU2-F1
#
_cell.length_a   1.000
_cell.length_b   1.000
_cell.length_c   1.000
_cell.angle_alpha   90.00
_cell.angle_beta   90.00
_cell.angle_gamma   90.00
#
_symmetry.space_group_name_H-M   'P 1'
#
loop_
_entity.id
_entity.type
_entity.pdbx_description
1 polymer ?
#
loop_
_entity_poly.entity_id
_entity_poly.type
_entity_poly.pdbx_seq_one_letter_code
_entity_poly.pdbx_strand_id
1 'polypeptide(L)'
;MPSSNQAWPDEFGFQLGGSGPSYILSVEEGSSAHLAGLQAGDQVLELEGHNVSTLAPQAVVAIAQTQKNVPPSIGVVSRIQQMDIIPGPDGRFGFTIVGDCPLLVEDCSPCSPAGRAGLRAGDYVVEVDGVPVRQHEAAAAMIKGEEWWSSIRQSETHSM
;
A
#
# COMPACT_ATOMS: atom_id res chain seq x y z
N MET A 1 14.01 -14.70 10.89
CA MET A 1 14.59 -13.56 10.16
C MET A 1 15.53 -14.11 9.10
N PRO A 2 15.51 -13.58 7.88
CA PRO A 2 16.39 -14.01 6.80
C PRO A 2 17.87 -13.89 7.20
N SER A 3 18.71 -14.80 6.69
CA SER A 3 20.15 -14.85 6.99
C SER A 3 21.02 -14.20 5.93
N SER A 4 20.43 -13.71 4.84
CA SER A 4 21.14 -13.03 3.74
C SER A 4 20.20 -12.07 3.00
N ASN A 5 20.78 -11.18 2.18
CA ASN A 5 19.99 -10.27 1.34
C ASN A 5 19.66 -10.84 -0.04
N GLN A 6 20.01 -12.09 -0.35
CA GLN A 6 19.87 -12.63 -1.72
C GLN A 6 18.42 -12.67 -2.23
N ALA A 7 17.46 -12.91 -1.35
CA ALA A 7 16.03 -12.90 -1.67
C ALA A 7 15.33 -11.63 -1.15
N TRP A 8 16.07 -10.54 -0.98
CA TRP A 8 15.48 -9.22 -0.72
C TRP A 8 14.74 -8.73 -1.97
N PRO A 9 13.54 -8.15 -1.84
CA PRO A 9 12.82 -7.81 -0.61
C PRO A 9 11.83 -8.90 -0.14
N ASP A 10 11.50 -9.88 -0.98
CA ASP A 10 10.43 -10.86 -0.75
C ASP A 10 10.62 -11.68 0.54
N GLU A 11 11.83 -12.17 0.85
CA GLU A 11 12.10 -12.96 2.06
C GLU A 11 12.04 -12.11 3.35
N PHE A 12 12.10 -10.78 3.22
CA PHE A 12 11.90 -9.86 4.33
C PHE A 12 10.41 -9.53 4.51
N GLY A 13 9.54 -10.02 3.63
CA GLY A 13 8.09 -9.91 3.67
C GLY A 13 7.57 -8.56 3.20
N PHE A 14 8.16 -7.98 2.15
CA PHE A 14 7.61 -6.78 1.53
C PHE A 14 7.89 -6.72 0.04
N GLN A 15 7.11 -5.92 -0.68
CA GLN A 15 7.24 -5.75 -2.12
C GLN A 15 7.56 -4.30 -2.48
N LEU A 16 8.33 -4.12 -3.56
CA LEU A 16 8.66 -2.82 -4.11
C LEU A 16 8.04 -2.61 -5.49
N GLY A 17 7.67 -1.38 -5.77
CA GLY A 17 7.11 -0.96 -7.05
C GLY A 17 7.49 0.47 -7.42
N GLY A 18 7.00 0.88 -8.59
CA GLY A 18 7.34 2.17 -9.19
C GLY A 18 8.25 2.02 -10.42
N SER A 19 8.29 3.06 -11.24
CA SER A 19 9.04 3.14 -12.50
C SER A 19 10.14 4.22 -12.46
N GLY A 20 10.56 4.59 -11.26
CA GLY A 20 11.53 5.64 -11.01
C GLY A 20 11.79 5.65 -9.51
N PRO A 21 11.16 6.52 -8.70
CA PRO A 21 11.14 6.31 -7.26
C PRO A 21 10.56 4.93 -6.89
N SER A 22 11.18 4.27 -5.92
CA SER A 22 10.74 2.99 -5.39
C SER A 22 9.81 3.19 -4.21
N TYR A 23 8.67 2.51 -4.20
CA TYR A 23 7.69 2.54 -3.13
C TYR A 23 7.47 1.13 -2.57
N ILE A 24 7.25 1.04 -1.27
CA ILE A 24 6.79 -0.17 -0.62
C ILE A 24 5.31 -0.35 -0.97
N LEU A 25 5.02 -1.43 -1.66
CA LEU A 25 3.69 -1.76 -2.14
C LEU A 25 2.87 -2.51 -1.11
N SER A 26 3.52 -3.43 -0.41
CA SER A 26 2.90 -4.31 0.57
C SER A 26 3.93 -4.73 1.59
N VAL A 27 3.47 -4.98 2.81
CA VAL A 27 4.28 -5.53 3.91
C VAL A 27 3.46 -6.63 4.57
N GLU A 28 4.06 -7.81 4.67
CA GLU A 28 3.48 -8.99 5.31
C GLU A 28 3.52 -8.83 6.83
N GLU A 29 2.40 -9.13 7.48
CA GLU A 29 2.28 -8.99 8.92
C GLU A 29 3.15 -10.00 9.67
N GLY A 30 3.99 -9.50 10.58
CA GLY A 30 4.89 -10.32 11.39
C GLY A 30 6.23 -10.62 10.72
N SER A 31 6.41 -10.12 9.49
CA SER A 31 7.68 -10.18 8.76
C SER A 31 8.76 -9.29 9.37
N SER A 32 9.99 -9.45 8.88
CA SER A 32 11.11 -8.59 9.28
C SER A 32 10.85 -7.13 8.91
N ALA A 33 10.25 -6.87 7.76
CA ALA A 33 9.89 -5.53 7.32
C ALA A 33 8.82 -4.90 8.23
N HIS A 34 7.80 -5.67 8.61
CA HIS A 34 6.75 -5.20 9.53
C HIS A 34 7.35 -4.82 10.90
N LEU A 35 8.21 -5.67 11.45
CA LEU A 35 8.85 -5.42 12.74
C LEU A 35 9.83 -4.24 12.69
N ALA A 36 10.39 -3.93 11.52
CA ALA A 36 11.21 -2.74 11.29
C ALA A 36 10.37 -1.45 11.16
N GLY A 37 9.04 -1.57 11.10
CA GLY A 37 8.11 -0.44 10.96
C GLY A 37 7.90 0.02 9.52
N LEU A 38 8.30 -0.78 8.53
CA LEU A 38 7.99 -0.47 7.12
C LEU A 38 6.49 -0.59 6.88
N GLN A 39 5.94 0.35 6.11
CA GLN A 39 4.52 0.37 5.75
C GLN A 39 4.33 0.47 4.24
N ALA A 40 3.20 -0.05 3.75
CA ALA A 40 2.81 0.17 2.37
C ALA A 40 2.59 1.67 2.13
N GLY A 41 3.03 2.19 0.98
CA GLY A 41 2.98 3.62 0.64
C GLY A 41 4.24 4.41 1.06
N ASP A 42 5.19 3.76 1.74
CA ASP A 42 6.50 4.36 2.01
C ASP A 42 7.36 4.45 0.74
N GLN A 43 7.95 5.62 0.49
CA GLN A 43 8.96 5.79 -0.54
C GLN A 43 10.35 5.49 0.00
N VAL A 44 11.12 4.68 -0.71
CA VAL A 44 12.51 4.41 -0.41
C VAL A 44 13.37 5.59 -0.88
N LEU A 45 14.06 6.23 0.07
CA LEU A 45 14.94 7.36 -0.19
C LEU A 45 16.41 6.98 -0.11
N GLU A 46 16.75 6.10 0.82
CA GLU A 46 18.13 5.73 1.11
C GLU A 46 18.28 4.23 1.38
N LEU A 47 19.44 3.68 1.03
CA LEU A 47 19.82 2.30 1.34
C LEU A 47 21.29 2.26 1.77
N GLU A 48 21.55 1.86 3.02
CA GLU A 48 22.89 1.87 3.64
C GLU A 48 23.61 3.22 3.45
N GLY A 49 22.87 4.33 3.59
CA GLY A 49 23.38 5.69 3.41
C GLY A 49 23.57 6.14 1.95
N HIS A 50 23.23 5.30 0.97
CA HIS A 50 23.22 5.69 -0.44
C HIS A 50 21.85 6.25 -0.82
N ASN A 51 21.82 7.41 -1.49
CA ASN A 51 20.57 7.96 -1.99
C ASN A 51 20.04 7.10 -3.16
N VAL A 52 18.83 6.59 -3.00
CA VAL A 52 18.12 5.77 -3.99
C VAL A 52 16.74 6.35 -4.36
N SER A 53 16.50 7.62 -4.01
CA SER A 53 15.18 8.28 -4.11
C SER A 53 14.57 8.31 -5.51
N THR A 54 15.38 8.19 -6.56
CA THR A 54 14.99 8.18 -7.97
C THR A 54 15.20 6.84 -8.66
N LEU A 55 15.72 5.83 -7.93
CA LEU A 55 16.09 4.54 -8.48
C LEU A 55 14.92 3.57 -8.50
N ALA A 56 14.74 2.93 -9.66
CA ALA A 56 13.71 1.93 -9.87
C ALA A 56 13.93 0.70 -8.97
N PRO A 57 12.87 -0.07 -8.65
CA PRO A 57 12.94 -1.19 -7.72
C PRO A 57 14.09 -2.16 -8.00
N GLN A 58 14.30 -2.51 -9.27
CA GLN A 58 15.36 -3.43 -9.69
C GLN A 58 16.76 -2.94 -9.28
N ALA A 59 17.02 -1.64 -9.38
CA ALA A 59 18.30 -1.05 -8.98
C ALA A 59 18.44 -1.04 -7.46
N VAL A 60 17.36 -0.71 -6.72
CA VAL A 60 17.37 -0.75 -5.25
C VAL A 60 17.61 -2.18 -4.75
N VAL A 61 16.97 -3.18 -5.36
CA VAL A 61 17.16 -4.60 -5.06
C VAL A 61 18.61 -5.02 -5.31
N ALA A 62 19.18 -4.65 -6.45
CA ALA A 62 20.57 -4.97 -6.76
C ALA A 62 21.53 -4.39 -5.70
N ILE A 63 21.31 -3.14 -5.28
CA ILE A 63 22.12 -2.51 -4.23
C ILE A 63 21.95 -3.26 -2.91
N ALA A 64 20.72 -3.55 -2.49
CA ALA A 64 20.41 -4.27 -1.25
C ALA A 64 21.09 -5.66 -1.19
N GLN A 65 21.03 -6.41 -2.28
CA GLN A 65 21.64 -7.74 -2.42
C GLN A 65 23.17 -7.72 -2.30
N THR A 66 23.82 -6.61 -2.63
CA THR A 66 25.28 -6.46 -2.46
C THR A 66 25.71 -6.09 -1.03
N GLN A 67 24.78 -5.70 -0.16
CA GLN A 67 25.10 -5.27 1.20
C GLN A 67 25.45 -6.46 2.10
N LYS A 68 26.39 -6.22 3.02
CA LYS A 68 26.81 -7.21 4.03
C LYS A 68 25.93 -7.21 5.28
N ASN A 69 25.24 -6.09 5.54
CA ASN A 69 24.31 -5.95 6.66
C ASN A 69 22.98 -6.63 6.32
N VAL A 70 22.46 -7.43 7.25
CA VAL A 70 21.21 -8.20 7.09
C VAL A 70 20.33 -7.93 8.33
N PRO A 71 19.17 -7.26 8.20
CA PRO A 71 18.71 -6.51 7.03
C PRO A 71 19.62 -5.31 6.68
N PRO A 72 19.58 -4.83 5.42
CA PRO A 72 20.16 -3.53 5.10
C PRO A 72 19.36 -2.41 5.77
N SER A 73 20.03 -1.33 6.14
CA SER A 73 19.42 -0.09 6.63
C SER A 73 18.71 0.62 5.48
N ILE A 74 17.40 0.83 5.62
CA ILE A 74 16.57 1.48 4.61
C ILE A 74 16.02 2.77 5.20
N GLY A 75 16.25 3.88 4.50
CA GLY A 75 15.62 5.16 4.82
C GLY A 75 14.37 5.33 3.97
N VAL A 76 13.21 5.44 4.63
CA VAL A 76 11.92 5.61 3.97
C VAL A 76 11.20 6.89 4.42
N VAL A 77 10.24 7.36 3.62
CA VAL A 77 9.30 8.40 3.99
C VAL A 77 7.88 8.00 3.56
N SER A 78 6.92 8.13 4.46
CA SER A 78 5.51 7.90 4.10
C SER A 78 5.05 8.95 3.10
N ARG A 79 4.50 8.48 1.97
CA ARG A 79 3.92 9.33 0.91
C ARG A 79 2.41 9.13 0.77
N ILE A 80 1.79 8.44 1.72
CA ILE A 80 0.36 8.19 1.71
C ILE A 80 -0.37 9.52 1.82
N GLN A 81 -1.30 9.76 0.91
CA GLN A 81 -2.22 10.88 0.97
C GLN A 81 -3.62 10.35 1.28
N GLN A 82 -4.13 10.69 2.46
CA GLN A 82 -5.51 10.39 2.83
C GLN A 82 -6.45 11.43 2.20
N MET A 83 -7.54 10.95 1.60
CA MET A 83 -8.56 11.80 0.99
C MET A 83 -9.96 11.28 1.29
N ASP A 84 -10.86 12.19 1.66
CA ASP A 84 -12.27 11.88 1.88
C ASP A 84 -13.03 12.10 0.57
N ILE A 85 -13.50 11.01 -0.05
CA ILE A 85 -14.26 11.07 -1.30
C ILE A 85 -15.73 10.85 -0.98
N ILE A 86 -16.56 11.86 -1.25
CA ILE A 86 -18.01 11.74 -1.06
C ILE A 86 -18.62 11.12 -2.32
N PRO A 87 -19.34 9.97 -2.23
CA PRO A 87 -19.93 9.34 -3.40
C PRO A 87 -20.96 10.26 -4.08
N GLY A 88 -21.11 10.10 -5.39
CA GLY A 88 -22.12 10.82 -6.17
C GLY A 88 -23.55 10.38 -5.82
N PRO A 89 -24.58 11.07 -6.35
CA PRO A 89 -25.99 10.71 -6.15
C PRO A 89 -26.35 9.28 -6.60
N ASP A 90 -25.52 8.67 -7.45
CA ASP A 90 -25.62 7.31 -7.95
C ASP A 90 -24.86 6.28 -7.10
N GLY A 91 -24.27 6.71 -5.98
CA GLY A 91 -23.46 5.87 -5.09
C GLY A 91 -22.09 5.50 -5.67
N ARG A 92 -21.66 6.15 -6.76
CA ARG A 92 -20.39 5.85 -7.43
C ARG A 92 -19.36 6.94 -7.18
N PHE A 93 -18.10 6.51 -7.16
CA PHE A 93 -16.95 7.40 -6.99
C PHE A 93 -16.30 7.80 -8.33
N GLY A 94 -16.56 7.03 -9.40
CA GLY A 94 -16.12 7.29 -10.77
C GLY A 94 -14.63 7.06 -11.02
N PHE A 95 -14.10 5.98 -10.45
CA PHE A 95 -12.80 5.39 -10.75
C PHE A 95 -12.89 3.87 -10.82
N THR A 96 -11.92 3.23 -11.46
CA THR A 96 -11.78 1.77 -11.55
C THR A 96 -10.45 1.37 -10.93
N ILE A 97 -10.48 0.38 -10.04
CA ILE A 97 -9.29 -0.24 -9.43
C ILE A 97 -9.10 -1.66 -9.95
N VAL A 98 -7.84 -2.04 -10.16
CA VAL A 98 -7.42 -3.35 -10.65
C VAL A 98 -6.21 -3.85 -9.87
N GLY A 99 -5.92 -5.15 -9.97
CA GLY A 99 -4.80 -5.80 -9.29
C GLY A 99 -5.13 -6.31 -7.89
N ASP A 100 -4.22 -7.06 -7.28
CA ASP A 100 -4.47 -7.73 -6.00
C ASP A 100 -3.63 -7.16 -4.84
N CYS A 101 -2.41 -6.68 -5.08
CA CYS A 101 -1.59 -6.06 -4.03
C CYS A 101 -0.42 -5.30 -4.67
N PRO A 102 -0.40 -3.95 -4.63
CA PRO A 102 -1.46 -3.04 -4.19
C PRO A 102 -2.51 -2.85 -5.29
N LEU A 103 -3.64 -2.24 -4.93
CA LEU A 103 -4.67 -1.87 -5.90
C LEU A 103 -4.21 -0.68 -6.72
N LEU A 104 -4.21 -0.82 -8.04
CA LEU A 104 -3.87 0.24 -8.96
C LEU A 104 -5.15 0.90 -9.49
N VAL A 105 -5.20 2.22 -9.47
CA VAL A 105 -6.25 2.97 -10.18
C VAL A 105 -5.97 2.88 -11.68
N GLU A 106 -6.77 2.09 -12.40
CA GLU A 106 -6.65 1.93 -13.85
C GLU A 106 -7.16 3.17 -14.57
N ASP A 107 -8.32 3.66 -14.17
CA ASP A 107 -8.97 4.82 -14.78
C ASP A 107 -9.68 5.66 -13.72
N CYS A 108 -9.62 6.98 -13.88
CA CYS A 108 -10.33 7.92 -13.02
C CYS A 108 -10.86 9.08 -13.87
N SER A 109 -12.18 9.30 -13.81
CA SER A 109 -12.80 10.39 -14.56
C SER A 109 -12.54 11.74 -13.87
N PRO A 110 -12.02 12.76 -14.57
CA PRO A 110 -11.70 14.05 -13.94
C PRO A 110 -12.94 14.81 -13.41
N CYS A 111 -14.12 14.48 -13.90
CA CYS A 111 -15.38 15.08 -13.46
C CYS A 111 -16.02 14.34 -12.27
N SER A 112 -15.53 13.14 -11.92
CA SER A 112 -16.09 12.32 -10.85
C SER A 112 -15.70 12.84 -9.46
N PRO A 113 -16.39 12.39 -8.39
CA PRO A 113 -15.99 12.73 -7.03
C PRO A 113 -14.52 12.39 -6.73
N ALA A 114 -14.03 11.24 -7.18
CA ALA A 114 -12.64 10.84 -6.99
C ALA A 114 -11.65 11.72 -7.75
N GLY A 115 -11.95 12.06 -9.02
CA GLY A 115 -11.13 12.98 -9.80
C GLY A 115 -11.07 14.39 -9.20
N ARG A 116 -12.17 14.86 -8.60
CA ARG A 116 -12.24 16.14 -7.88
C ARG A 116 -11.51 16.12 -6.54
N ALA A 117 -11.47 14.98 -5.87
CA ALA A 117 -10.67 14.77 -4.66
C ALA A 117 -9.16 14.71 -4.96
N GLY A 118 -8.80 14.46 -6.22
CA GLY A 118 -7.41 14.47 -6.70
C GLY A 118 -6.86 13.09 -7.08
N LEU A 119 -7.67 12.03 -7.01
CA LEU A 119 -7.29 10.69 -7.43
C LEU A 119 -7.07 10.65 -8.94
N ARG A 120 -6.02 9.96 -9.39
CA ARG A 120 -5.65 9.83 -10.80
C ARG A 120 -5.37 8.39 -11.18
N ALA A 121 -5.52 8.10 -12.47
CA ALA A 121 -5.03 6.85 -13.04
C ALA A 121 -3.51 6.73 -12.80
N GLY A 122 -3.08 5.55 -12.34
CA GLY A 122 -1.70 5.29 -11.94
C GLY A 122 -1.43 5.40 -10.43
N ASP A 123 -2.40 5.89 -9.64
CA ASP A 123 -2.28 5.92 -8.18
C ASP A 123 -2.45 4.52 -7.58
N TYR A 124 -1.75 4.25 -6.48
CA TYR A 124 -1.90 3.01 -5.72
C TYR A 124 -2.77 3.25 -4.49
N VAL A 125 -3.84 2.47 -4.38
CA VAL A 125 -4.72 2.46 -3.20
C VAL A 125 -4.18 1.43 -2.22
N VAL A 126 -3.74 1.93 -1.06
CA VAL A 126 -3.19 1.11 0.03
C VAL A 126 -4.23 0.83 1.11
N GLU A 127 -5.16 1.76 1.35
CA GLU A 127 -6.18 1.70 2.40
C GLU A 127 -7.50 2.32 1.90
N VAL A 128 -8.62 1.78 2.38
CA VAL A 128 -9.97 2.32 2.15
C VAL A 128 -10.71 2.33 3.49
N ASP A 129 -11.27 3.48 3.88
CA ASP A 129 -11.98 3.67 5.17
C ASP A 129 -11.17 3.25 6.40
N GLY A 130 -9.85 3.45 6.37
CA GLY A 130 -8.94 3.05 7.45
C GLY A 130 -8.67 1.55 7.52
N VAL A 131 -9.12 0.79 6.52
CA VAL A 131 -8.83 -0.64 6.39
C VAL A 131 -7.79 -0.87 5.29
N PRO A 132 -6.64 -1.50 5.60
CA PRO A 132 -5.65 -1.85 4.60
C PRO A 132 -6.23 -2.85 3.60
N VAL A 133 -6.22 -2.46 2.33
CA VAL A 133 -6.79 -3.27 1.25
C VAL A 133 -5.70 -4.08 0.57
N ARG A 134 -5.66 -5.37 0.90
CA ARG A 134 -4.74 -6.36 0.31
C ARG A 134 -5.35 -7.17 -0.84
N GLN A 135 -6.61 -6.94 -1.22
CA GLN A 135 -7.30 -7.66 -2.30
C GLN A 135 -8.41 -6.78 -2.89
N HIS A 136 -8.63 -6.83 -4.22
CA HIS A 136 -9.66 -6.01 -4.88
C HIS A 136 -11.08 -6.34 -4.41
N GLU A 137 -11.35 -7.60 -4.07
CA GLU A 137 -12.67 -8.05 -3.65
C GLU A 137 -13.02 -7.49 -2.26
N ALA A 138 -12.04 -7.43 -1.35
CA ALA A 138 -12.18 -6.78 -0.05
C ALA A 138 -12.40 -5.27 -0.18
N ALA A 139 -11.66 -4.59 -1.07
CA ALA A 139 -11.84 -3.16 -1.32
C ALA A 139 -13.22 -2.85 -1.92
N ALA A 140 -13.63 -3.61 -2.96
CA ALA A 140 -14.94 -3.43 -3.58
C ALA A 140 -16.09 -3.74 -2.63
N ALA A 141 -15.91 -4.70 -1.71
CA ALA A 141 -16.87 -5.00 -0.66
C ALA A 141 -16.97 -3.89 0.39
N MET A 142 -15.86 -3.25 0.79
CA MET A 142 -15.89 -2.12 1.73
C MET A 142 -16.51 -0.87 1.13
N ILE A 143 -16.15 -0.54 -0.11
CA ILE A 143 -16.74 0.60 -0.85
C ILE A 143 -18.26 0.42 -1.05
N LYS A 144 -18.75 -0.84 -1.14
CA LYS A 144 -20.18 -1.16 -1.29
C LYS A 144 -20.89 -1.50 0.03
N GLY A 145 -20.17 -1.64 1.14
CA GLY A 145 -20.62 -2.42 2.29
C GLY A 145 -21.00 -1.59 3.51
N GLU A 146 -22.21 -1.04 3.52
CA GLU A 146 -22.94 -0.63 4.74
C GLU A 146 -23.32 -1.82 5.67
N GLU A 147 -22.68 -2.99 5.58
CA GLU A 147 -23.05 -4.19 6.35
C GLU A 147 -22.08 -4.55 7.49
N TRP A 148 -20.85 -4.01 7.53
CA TRP A 148 -19.88 -4.36 8.59
C TRP A 148 -20.19 -3.74 9.96
N TRP A 149 -20.77 -2.53 10.00
CA TRP A 149 -21.15 -1.88 11.26
C TRP A 149 -22.32 -2.59 11.97
N SER A 150 -23.20 -3.25 11.21
CA SER A 150 -24.34 -3.98 11.76
C SER A 150 -23.94 -5.24 12.52
N SER A 151 -22.76 -5.81 12.24
CA SER A 151 -22.27 -7.02 12.89
C SER A 151 -21.50 -6.73 14.18
N ILE A 152 -20.74 -5.62 14.21
CA ILE A 152 -20.00 -5.20 15.41
C ILE A 152 -20.95 -4.69 16.51
N ARG A 153 -22.07 -4.04 16.16
CA ARG A 153 -23.07 -3.60 17.15
C ARG A 153 -23.93 -4.74 17.73
N GLN A 154 -24.02 -5.90 17.09
CA GLN A 154 -24.86 -7.00 17.58
C GLN A 154 -24.17 -7.92 18.58
N SER A 155 -22.83 -7.94 18.62
CA SER A 155 -22.08 -8.79 19.55
C SER A 155 -21.99 -8.23 20.98
N GLU A 156 -22.38 -6.98 21.23
CA GLU A 156 -22.35 -6.37 22.58
C GLU A 156 -23.67 -6.50 23.37
N THR A 157 -24.73 -7.12 22.83
CA THR A 157 -26.06 -7.15 23.49
C THR A 157 -26.62 -8.54 23.86
N HIS A 158 -25.78 -9.54 24.11
CA HIS A 158 -26.28 -10.79 24.73
C HIS A 158 -25.31 -11.42 25.72
N SER A 159 -25.25 -10.85 26.93
CA SER A 159 -24.97 -11.60 28.16
C SER A 159 -25.71 -10.92 29.31
N MET A 160 -26.90 -11.43 29.60
CA MET A 160 -27.54 -11.40 30.92
C MET A 160 -28.09 -12.79 31.21
#